data_AF-A0A7S2KT73-F1
#
_entry.id   AF-A0A7S2KT73-F1
#
_cell.length_a   1.000
_cell.length_b   1.000
_cell.length_c   1.000
_cell.angle_alpha   90.00
_cell.angle_beta   90.00
_cell.angle_gamma   90.00
#
_symmetry.space_group_name_H-M   'P 1'
#
loop_
_entity.id
_entity.type
_entity.pdbx_description
1 polymer ?
#
loop_
_entity_poly.entity_id
_entity_poly.type
_entity_poly.pdbx_seq_one_letter_code
_entity_poly.pdbx_strand_id
1 'polypeptide(L)'
;PPPTPAARSLGGAMGIQGLLPFLKQQYVQGKNIKEFSGKTVGVDAMCWMHKGAFACSQELVLGQDTDKFVYFFLKMCEILRFNQIKPVIVFDGARLPAKAKEEGQRGETRDTARKEALALFEKRKAGQYVDERELTNKCQTAIRITQEMIARLMCALRELSIHFLVAPYEADAQLAYMCRCGWVHAVISEDSDLLAYGCPTTFFKMDRHGDGELVALQCLQPGQPRAEEAEEPPPSDGE
;
A
#
# COMPACT_ATOMS: atom_id res chain seq x y z
N PRO A 1 -35.17 8.24 -14.75
CA PRO A 1 -33.71 8.22 -14.97
C PRO A 1 -32.95 8.04 -13.64
N PRO A 2 -32.26 6.91 -13.42
CA PRO A 2 -31.45 6.74 -12.24
C PRO A 2 -30.28 7.76 -12.24
N PRO A 3 -29.85 8.24 -11.07
CA PRO A 3 -28.87 9.31 -10.96
C PRO A 3 -27.48 8.83 -11.42
N THR A 4 -26.80 9.71 -12.16
CA THR A 4 -25.42 9.57 -12.59
C THR A 4 -24.52 9.36 -11.36
N PRO A 5 -23.67 8.32 -11.32
CA PRO A 5 -22.78 8.12 -10.18
C PRO A 5 -21.77 9.27 -10.11
N ALA A 6 -21.72 9.92 -8.95
CA ALA A 6 -20.74 10.96 -8.64
C ALA A 6 -19.32 10.43 -8.84
N ALA A 7 -18.51 11.19 -9.58
CA ALA A 7 -17.10 10.90 -9.81
C ALA A 7 -16.38 10.75 -8.46
N ARG A 8 -16.04 9.50 -8.11
CA ARG A 8 -15.12 9.21 -7.01
C ARG A 8 -13.76 9.80 -7.38
N SER A 9 -13.23 10.60 -6.46
CA SER A 9 -11.83 11.04 -6.42
C SER A 9 -10.90 9.91 -6.89
N LEU A 10 -10.31 10.09 -8.09
CA LEU A 10 -9.26 9.25 -8.62
C LEU A 10 -8.01 9.47 -7.76
N GLY A 11 -7.91 8.71 -6.66
CA GLY A 11 -6.60 8.40 -6.10
C GLY A 11 -5.80 7.77 -7.23
N GLY A 12 -4.66 8.36 -7.60
CA GLY A 12 -3.85 7.92 -8.74
C GLY A 12 -3.69 6.41 -8.70
N ALA A 13 -4.21 5.74 -9.73
CA ALA A 13 -4.26 4.29 -9.75
C ALA A 13 -2.81 3.74 -9.73
N MET A 14 -2.45 3.07 -8.64
CA MET A 14 -1.24 2.26 -8.55
C MET A 14 -1.56 0.87 -9.12
N GLY A 15 -0.62 0.34 -9.91
CA GLY A 15 -0.75 -0.88 -10.69
C GLY A 15 -1.81 -0.94 -11.80
N ILE A 16 -2.19 -2.17 -12.15
CA ILE A 16 -3.19 -2.50 -13.17
C ILE A 16 -4.57 -1.95 -12.80
N GLN A 17 -5.01 -0.93 -13.54
CA GLN A 17 -6.28 -0.26 -13.31
C GLN A 17 -7.47 -1.23 -13.43
N GLY A 18 -8.32 -1.24 -12.40
CA GLY A 18 -9.55 -2.03 -12.40
C GLY A 18 -9.37 -3.53 -12.08
N LEU A 19 -8.14 -4.00 -11.85
CA LEU A 19 -7.88 -5.42 -11.59
C LEU A 19 -8.53 -5.91 -10.28
N LEU A 20 -8.29 -5.25 -9.15
CA LEU A 20 -8.91 -5.67 -7.88
C LEU A 20 -10.45 -5.63 -7.90
N PRO A 21 -11.11 -4.57 -8.43
CA PRO A 21 -12.56 -4.58 -8.64
C PRO A 21 -13.05 -5.76 -9.50
N PHE A 22 -12.33 -6.10 -10.57
CA PHE A 22 -12.66 -7.23 -11.44
C PHE A 22 -12.58 -8.57 -10.70
N LEU A 23 -11.56 -8.74 -9.85
CA LEU A 23 -11.37 -9.97 -9.06
C LEU A 23 -12.27 -10.06 -7.81
N LYS A 24 -12.91 -8.96 -7.42
CA LYS A 24 -13.50 -8.78 -6.08
C LYS A 24 -14.54 -9.83 -5.68
N GLN A 25 -15.37 -10.27 -6.62
CA GLN A 25 -16.49 -11.15 -6.30
C GLN A 25 -16.08 -12.61 -6.07
N GLN A 26 -14.97 -13.06 -6.66
CA GLN A 26 -14.62 -14.48 -6.69
C GLN A 26 -13.29 -14.81 -5.99
N TYR A 27 -12.37 -13.85 -5.93
CA TYR A 27 -10.98 -14.13 -5.56
C TYR A 27 -10.43 -13.24 -4.44
N VAL A 28 -11.17 -12.20 -4.07
CA VAL A 28 -10.78 -11.30 -2.97
C VAL A 28 -11.54 -11.68 -1.71
N GLN A 29 -10.82 -12.07 -0.69
CA GLN A 29 -11.39 -12.45 0.61
C GLN A 29 -11.11 -11.38 1.65
N GLY A 30 -12.13 -10.92 2.36
CA GLY A 30 -11.95 -10.09 3.55
C GLY A 30 -11.35 -10.93 4.67
N LYS A 31 -10.13 -10.60 5.10
CA LYS A 31 -9.39 -11.37 6.12
C LYS A 31 -8.69 -10.44 7.09
N ASN A 32 -8.43 -10.97 8.29
CA ASN A 32 -7.56 -10.30 9.25
C ASN A 32 -6.14 -10.85 9.15
N ILE A 33 -5.14 -10.00 9.35
CA ILE A 33 -3.72 -10.35 9.23
C ILE A 33 -3.30 -11.46 10.20
N LYS A 34 -4.06 -11.69 11.29
CA LYS A 34 -3.87 -12.79 12.24
C LYS A 34 -3.79 -14.18 11.60
N GLU A 35 -4.37 -14.38 10.42
CA GLU A 35 -4.23 -15.62 9.63
C GLU A 35 -2.77 -15.98 9.34
N PHE A 36 -1.87 -14.99 9.37
CA PHE A 36 -0.42 -15.16 9.17
C PHE A 36 0.37 -15.25 10.48
N SER A 37 -0.28 -15.48 11.62
CA SER A 37 0.40 -15.63 12.91
C SER A 37 1.50 -16.71 12.84
N GLY A 38 2.68 -16.40 13.39
CA GLY A 38 3.87 -17.25 13.33
C GLY A 38 4.57 -17.27 11.96
N LYS A 39 4.09 -16.50 10.97
CA LYS A 39 4.69 -16.42 9.63
C LYS A 39 5.53 -15.16 9.45
N THR A 40 6.37 -15.21 8.41
CA THR A 40 7.09 -14.04 7.90
C THR A 40 6.27 -13.39 6.78
N VAL A 41 6.05 -12.08 6.85
CA VAL A 41 5.28 -11.31 5.86
C VAL A 41 6.15 -10.20 5.27
N GLY A 42 6.20 -10.12 3.95
CA GLY A 42 6.85 -9.04 3.22
C GLY A 42 5.95 -7.81 3.18
N VAL A 43 6.53 -6.62 3.28
CA VAL A 43 5.78 -5.36 3.22
C VAL A 43 6.43 -4.44 2.21
N ASP A 44 5.64 -3.93 1.27
CA ASP A 44 6.04 -2.81 0.43
C ASP A 44 6.08 -1.52 1.26
N ALA A 45 7.28 -0.99 1.47
CA ALA A 45 7.49 0.21 2.25
C ALA A 45 6.78 1.43 1.65
N MET A 46 6.78 1.57 0.32
CA MET A 46 6.29 2.78 -0.33
C MET A 46 4.79 2.98 -0.11
N CYS A 47 4.02 1.90 -0.12
CA CYS A 47 2.61 1.91 0.20
C CYS A 47 2.32 2.53 1.58
N TRP A 48 3.01 2.07 2.62
CA TRP A 48 2.80 2.58 3.98
C TRP A 48 3.42 3.96 4.21
N MET A 49 4.56 4.27 3.57
CA MET A 49 5.15 5.60 3.63
C MET A 49 4.22 6.66 3.03
N HIS A 50 3.60 6.38 1.88
CA HIS A 50 2.61 7.27 1.28
C HIS A 50 1.37 7.44 2.18
N LYS A 51 0.83 6.35 2.74
CA LYS A 51 -0.29 6.42 3.69
C LYS A 51 0.03 7.26 4.93
N GLY A 52 1.20 7.06 5.53
CA GLY A 52 1.65 7.85 6.69
C GLY A 52 1.86 9.32 6.35
N ALA A 53 2.40 9.60 5.15
CA ALA A 53 2.60 10.96 4.67
C ALA A 53 1.28 11.69 4.41
N PHE A 54 0.18 11.00 4.06
CA PHE A 54 -1.13 11.65 3.87
C PHE A 54 -1.62 12.36 5.14
N ALA A 55 -1.36 11.80 6.33
CA ALA A 55 -1.74 12.37 7.62
C ALA A 55 -0.95 13.65 7.98
N CYS A 56 0.20 13.89 7.35
CA CYS A 56 1.05 15.06 7.54
C CYS A 56 1.30 15.82 6.22
N SER A 57 0.41 15.65 5.25
CA SER A 57 0.57 16.19 3.89
C SER A 57 0.74 17.71 3.85
N GLN A 58 0.00 18.46 4.67
CA GLN A 58 0.12 19.92 4.76
C GLN A 58 1.50 20.35 5.30
N GLU A 59 1.97 19.71 6.37
CA GLU A 59 3.30 19.96 6.96
C GLU A 59 4.41 19.71 5.93
N LEU A 60 4.36 18.57 5.25
CA LEU A 60 5.32 18.19 4.21
C LEU A 60 5.30 19.15 3.01
N VAL A 61 4.11 19.63 2.59
CA VAL A 61 4.01 20.62 1.51
C VAL A 61 4.62 21.95 1.94
N LEU A 62 4.40 22.38 3.17
CA LEU A 62 4.94 23.61 3.73
C LEU A 62 6.43 23.52 4.09
N GLY A 63 7.05 22.35 3.99
CA GLY A 63 8.45 22.13 4.36
C GLY A 63 8.69 22.14 5.87
N GLN A 64 7.64 21.83 6.65
CA GLN A 64 7.74 21.66 8.09
C GLN A 64 8.29 20.26 8.41
N ASP A 65 9.21 20.18 9.36
CA ASP A 65 9.74 18.91 9.83
C ASP A 65 8.67 18.13 10.60
N THR A 66 8.54 16.83 10.32
CA THR A 66 7.49 15.98 10.89
C THR A 66 7.87 14.50 10.87
N ASP A 67 7.52 13.79 11.94
CA ASP A 67 7.84 12.36 12.13
C ASP A 67 6.59 11.49 12.06
N LYS A 68 5.43 12.10 11.78
CA LYS A 68 4.13 11.43 11.78
C LYS A 68 4.08 10.23 10.84
N PHE A 69 4.76 10.31 9.70
CA PHE A 69 4.86 9.19 8.76
C PHE A 69 5.68 8.02 9.33
N VAL A 70 6.73 8.29 10.11
CA VAL A 70 7.52 7.25 10.79
C VAL A 70 6.68 6.58 11.87
N TYR A 71 6.02 7.37 12.74
CA TYR A 71 5.16 6.82 13.78
C TYR A 71 4.02 5.96 13.22
N PHE A 72 3.40 6.41 12.13
CA PHE A 72 2.40 5.61 11.42
C PHE A 72 2.98 4.26 10.97
N PHE A 73 4.13 4.29 10.30
CA PHE A 73 4.78 3.08 9.78
C PHE A 73 5.13 2.10 10.90
N LEU A 74 5.75 2.60 11.97
CA LEU A 74 6.15 1.77 13.12
C LEU A 74 4.94 1.14 13.81
N LYS A 75 3.83 1.88 13.94
CA LYS A 75 2.58 1.34 14.49
C LYS A 75 2.03 0.19 13.64
N MET A 76 2.15 0.26 12.32
CA MET A 76 1.77 -0.85 11.44
C MET A 76 2.68 -2.07 11.65
N CYS A 77 3.99 -1.87 11.83
CA CYS A 77 4.91 -2.94 12.21
C CYS A 77 4.58 -3.55 13.59
N GLU A 78 4.18 -2.74 14.56
CA GLU A 78 3.74 -3.20 15.88
C GLU A 78 2.49 -4.07 15.80
N ILE A 79 1.51 -3.70 14.97
CA ILE A 79 0.33 -4.54 14.72
C ILE A 79 0.75 -5.92 14.20
N LEU A 80 1.70 -6.00 13.28
CA LEU A 80 2.22 -7.28 12.78
C LEU A 80 2.89 -8.08 13.91
N ARG A 81 3.81 -7.46 14.66
CA ARG A 81 4.52 -8.12 15.77
C ARG A 81 3.59 -8.59 16.88
N PHE A 82 2.57 -7.80 17.21
CA PHE A 82 1.56 -8.15 18.21
C PHE A 82 0.80 -9.42 17.82
N ASN A 83 0.52 -9.58 16.52
CA ASN A 83 -0.09 -10.80 15.97
C ASN A 83 0.94 -11.90 15.68
N GLN A 84 2.14 -11.85 16.27
CA GLN A 84 3.22 -12.83 16.13
C GLN A 84 3.71 -13.00 14.69
N ILE A 85 3.63 -11.94 13.89
CA ILE A 85 4.11 -11.91 12.50
C ILE A 85 5.48 -11.26 12.47
N LYS A 86 6.39 -11.86 11.72
CA LYS A 86 7.71 -11.28 11.46
C LYS A 86 7.66 -10.43 10.18
N PRO A 87 7.64 -9.09 10.27
CA PRO A 87 7.70 -8.25 9.08
C PRO A 87 9.10 -8.24 8.45
N VAL A 88 9.14 -8.24 7.12
CA VAL A 88 10.32 -7.90 6.32
C VAL A 88 9.97 -6.76 5.39
N ILE A 89 10.52 -5.58 5.66
CA ILE A 89 10.21 -4.36 4.92
C ILE A 89 11.07 -4.29 3.66
N VAL A 90 10.46 -4.05 2.50
CA VAL A 90 11.17 -3.93 1.22
C VAL A 90 10.99 -2.52 0.69
N PHE A 91 12.11 -1.84 0.43
CA PHE A 91 12.17 -0.52 -0.19
C PHE A 91 12.50 -0.64 -1.68
N ASP A 92 12.00 0.28 -2.49
CA ASP A 92 12.48 0.46 -3.86
C ASP A 92 13.95 0.91 -3.88
N GLY A 93 14.67 0.46 -4.89
CA GLY A 93 16.05 0.86 -5.19
C GLY A 93 16.14 1.72 -6.44
N ALA A 94 16.84 1.23 -7.46
CA ALA A 94 17.08 1.98 -8.68
C ALA A 94 15.79 2.12 -9.53
N ARG A 95 15.71 3.23 -10.27
CA ARG A 95 14.61 3.47 -11.20
C ARG A 95 14.70 2.55 -12.42
N LEU A 96 13.57 2.02 -12.86
CA LEU A 96 13.48 1.27 -14.11
C LEU A 96 13.30 2.22 -15.31
N PRO A 97 14.11 2.10 -16.37
CA PRO A 97 13.91 2.87 -17.60
C PRO A 97 12.51 2.67 -18.21
N ALA A 98 11.96 1.48 -18.08
CA ALA A 98 10.63 1.13 -18.59
C ALA A 98 9.49 1.91 -17.90
N LYS A 99 9.69 2.40 -16.65
CA LYS A 99 8.70 3.20 -15.90
C LYS A 99 9.01 4.71 -15.93
N ALA A 100 10.02 5.14 -16.68
CA ALA A 100 10.46 6.54 -16.69
C ALA A 100 9.35 7.51 -17.14
N LYS A 101 8.49 7.08 -18.07
CA LYS A 101 7.37 7.89 -18.56
C LYS A 101 6.30 8.08 -17.49
N GLU A 102 5.87 6.99 -16.85
CA GLU A 102 4.86 7.01 -15.79
C GLU A 102 5.37 7.78 -14.56
N GLU A 103 6.63 7.58 -14.18
CA GLU A 103 7.27 8.36 -13.12
C GLU A 103 7.34 9.86 -13.44
N GLY A 104 7.65 10.20 -14.70
CA GLY A 104 7.67 11.57 -15.19
C GLY A 104 6.30 12.24 -15.04
N GLN A 105 5.24 11.58 -15.52
CA GLN A 105 3.87 12.06 -15.40
C GLN A 105 3.41 12.20 -13.95
N ARG A 106 3.77 11.24 -13.09
CA ARG A 106 3.53 11.30 -11.63
C ARG A 106 4.28 12.49 -11.01
N GLY A 107 5.50 12.77 -11.47
CA GLY A 107 6.31 13.91 -11.06
C GLY A 107 5.66 15.25 -11.41
N GLU A 108 5.27 15.43 -12.67
CA GLU A 108 4.59 16.65 -13.15
C GLU A 108 3.27 16.91 -12.42
N THR A 109 2.50 15.84 -12.17
CA THR A 109 1.25 15.90 -11.39
C THR A 109 1.51 16.38 -9.96
N ARG A 110 2.54 15.85 -9.29
CA ARG A 110 2.95 16.27 -7.93
C ARG A 110 3.38 17.73 -7.91
N ASP A 111 4.19 18.15 -8.89
CA ASP A 111 4.72 19.51 -8.97
C ASP A 111 3.59 20.53 -9.20
N THR A 112 2.60 20.18 -10.04
CA THR A 112 1.41 20.99 -10.27
C THR A 112 0.56 21.09 -9.01
N ALA A 113 0.25 19.95 -8.38
CA ALA A 113 -0.52 19.90 -7.14
C ALA A 113 0.16 20.68 -6.01
N ARG A 114 1.50 20.65 -5.93
CA ARG A 114 2.27 21.42 -4.94
C ARG A 114 2.10 22.93 -5.15
N LYS A 115 2.20 23.42 -6.39
CA LYS A 115 1.99 24.85 -6.71
C LYS A 115 0.58 25.30 -6.34
N GLU A 116 -0.42 24.50 -6.69
CA GLU A 116 -1.83 24.78 -6.36
C GLU A 116 -2.06 24.80 -4.84
N ALA A 117 -1.52 23.81 -4.10
CA ALA A 117 -1.61 23.78 -2.65
C ALA A 117 -0.97 25.01 -1.99
N LEU A 118 0.22 25.42 -2.46
CA LEU A 118 0.89 26.63 -1.97
C LEU A 118 0.08 27.89 -2.25
N ALA A 119 -0.55 28.01 -3.43
CA ALA A 119 -1.42 29.13 -3.73
C ALA A 119 -2.66 29.18 -2.81
N LEU A 120 -3.25 28.02 -2.48
CA LEU A 120 -4.34 27.91 -1.51
C LEU A 120 -3.87 28.30 -0.08
N PHE A 121 -2.66 27.92 0.32
CA PHE A 121 -2.10 28.35 1.61
C PHE A 121 -1.93 29.88 1.68
N GLU A 122 -1.48 30.52 0.60
CA GLU A 122 -1.36 31.98 0.56
C GLU A 122 -2.72 32.69 0.60
N LYS A 123 -3.74 32.17 -0.10
CA LYS A 123 -5.13 32.66 0.02
C LYS A 123 -5.63 32.56 1.46
N ARG A 124 -5.38 31.43 2.13
CA ARG A 124 -5.75 31.22 3.54
C ARG A 124 -5.07 32.24 4.46
N LYS A 125 -3.77 32.49 4.27
CA LYS A 125 -3.03 33.52 5.03
C LYS A 125 -3.57 34.93 4.81
N ALA A 126 -4.06 35.23 3.61
CA ALA A 126 -4.69 36.50 3.27
C ALA A 126 -6.14 36.63 3.80
N GLY A 127 -6.64 35.67 4.57
CA GLY A 127 -8.00 35.67 5.14
C GLY A 127 -9.10 35.36 4.12
N GLN A 128 -8.75 34.85 2.93
CA GLN A 128 -9.71 34.44 1.91
C GLN A 128 -10.28 33.05 2.23
N TYR A 129 -11.50 32.79 1.79
CA TYR A 129 -12.11 31.46 1.88
C TYR A 129 -11.29 30.44 1.07
N VAL A 130 -11.03 29.29 1.67
CA VAL A 130 -10.35 28.15 1.05
C VAL A 130 -11.16 26.89 1.37
N ASP A 131 -11.41 26.07 0.36
CA ASP A 131 -11.98 24.74 0.58
C ASP A 131 -10.89 23.82 1.17
N GLU A 132 -11.05 23.47 2.45
CA GLU A 132 -10.12 22.61 3.17
C GLU A 132 -10.02 21.20 2.58
N ARG A 133 -11.08 20.70 1.92
CA ARG A 133 -11.05 19.39 1.25
C ARG A 133 -10.20 19.47 -0.01
N GLU A 134 -10.37 20.53 -0.80
CA GLU A 134 -9.53 20.78 -1.97
C GLU A 134 -8.05 20.91 -1.57
N LEU A 135 -7.76 21.75 -0.57
CA LEU A 135 -6.41 21.94 -0.05
C LEU A 135 -5.79 20.61 0.39
N THR A 136 -6.52 19.80 1.14
CA THR A 136 -6.05 18.49 1.61
C THR A 136 -5.77 17.55 0.43
N ASN A 137 -6.66 17.48 -0.56
CA ASN A 137 -6.48 16.62 -1.74
C ASN A 137 -5.24 17.04 -2.56
N LYS A 138 -5.05 18.35 -2.76
CA LYS A 138 -3.85 18.89 -3.44
C LYS A 138 -2.59 18.57 -2.64
N CYS A 139 -2.62 18.73 -1.31
CA CYS A 139 -1.49 18.38 -0.45
C CYS A 139 -1.13 16.89 -0.54
N GLN A 140 -2.13 16.00 -0.48
CA GLN A 140 -1.91 14.55 -0.60
C GLN A 140 -1.34 14.16 -1.96
N THR A 141 -1.86 14.77 -3.04
CA THR A 141 -1.36 14.54 -4.41
C THR A 141 0.07 15.05 -4.58
N ALA A 142 0.44 16.14 -3.90
CA ALA A 142 1.76 16.75 -3.95
C ALA A 142 2.86 15.98 -3.19
N ILE A 143 2.50 14.94 -2.44
CA ILE A 143 3.48 14.20 -1.62
C ILE A 143 4.53 13.54 -2.50
N ARG A 144 5.78 13.81 -2.14
CA ARG A 144 6.96 13.13 -2.66
C ARG A 144 7.73 12.54 -1.49
N ILE A 145 7.85 11.22 -1.46
CA ILE A 145 8.71 10.55 -0.49
C ILE A 145 10.16 10.82 -0.89
N THR A 146 10.94 11.40 0.02
CA THR A 146 12.34 11.77 -0.21
C THR A 146 13.29 10.70 0.36
N GLN A 147 14.55 10.74 -0.09
CA GLN A 147 15.60 9.85 0.44
C GLN A 147 15.86 10.10 1.94
N GLU A 148 15.68 11.33 2.41
CA GLU A 148 15.77 11.67 3.82
C GLU A 148 14.67 10.97 4.64
N MET A 149 13.42 11.02 4.17
CA MET A 149 12.30 10.33 4.82
C MET A 149 12.55 8.81 4.90
N ILE A 150 13.06 8.22 3.82
CA ILE A 150 13.43 6.80 3.76
C ILE A 150 14.54 6.50 4.76
N ALA A 151 15.61 7.30 4.79
CA ALA A 151 16.73 7.12 5.70
C ALA A 151 16.29 7.19 7.18
N ARG A 152 15.42 8.15 7.53
CA ARG A 152 14.85 8.26 8.89
C ARG A 152 14.06 7.03 9.28
N LEU A 153 13.23 6.51 8.38
CA LEU A 153 12.49 5.27 8.61
C LEU A 153 13.45 4.07 8.77
N MET A 154 14.44 3.94 7.89
CA MET A 154 15.43 2.85 7.99
C MET A 154 16.21 2.88 9.32
N CYS A 155 16.59 4.07 9.80
CA CYS A 155 17.20 4.22 11.13
C CYS A 155 16.28 3.70 12.24
N ALA A 156 15.02 4.13 12.25
CA ALA A 156 14.05 3.68 13.25
C ALA A 156 13.79 2.15 13.17
N LEU A 157 13.75 1.57 11.96
CA LEU A 157 13.61 0.12 11.79
C LEU A 157 14.83 -0.63 12.35
N ARG A 158 16.05 -0.11 12.16
CA ARG A 158 17.27 -0.71 12.74
C ARG A 158 17.24 -0.72 14.25
N GLU A 159 16.86 0.40 14.87
CA GLU A 159 16.76 0.53 16.33
C GLU A 159 15.77 -0.48 16.92
N LEU A 160 14.66 -0.71 16.23
CA LEU A 160 13.62 -1.67 16.66
C LEU A 160 13.89 -3.12 16.23
N SER A 161 15.05 -3.39 15.63
CA SER A 161 15.44 -4.70 15.10
C SER A 161 14.41 -5.29 14.12
N ILE A 162 13.78 -4.43 13.31
CA ILE A 162 12.88 -4.84 12.23
C ILE A 162 13.71 -5.04 10.97
N HIS A 163 13.60 -6.23 10.37
CA HIS A 163 14.35 -6.54 9.15
C HIS A 163 13.82 -5.74 7.96
N PHE A 164 14.75 -5.21 7.18
CA PHE A 164 14.44 -4.61 5.89
C PHE A 164 15.53 -4.87 4.87
N LEU A 165 15.19 -4.66 3.61
CA LEU A 165 16.11 -4.68 2.48
C LEU A 165 15.71 -3.63 1.45
N VAL A 166 16.68 -3.23 0.63
CA VAL A 166 16.45 -2.36 -0.53
C VAL A 166 16.51 -3.25 -1.77
N ALA A 167 15.43 -3.27 -2.55
CA ALA A 167 15.38 -3.99 -3.81
C ALA A 167 16.42 -3.42 -4.80
N PRO A 168 16.91 -4.21 -5.77
CA PRO A 168 17.79 -3.66 -6.80
C PRO A 168 17.07 -2.61 -7.67
N TYR A 169 15.78 -2.84 -7.92
CA TYR A 169 14.89 -1.93 -8.64
C TYR A 169 13.57 -1.81 -7.87
N GLU A 170 12.49 -2.44 -8.33
CA GLU A 170 11.18 -2.34 -7.67
C GLU A 170 10.98 -3.33 -6.54
N ALA A 171 10.34 -2.86 -5.47
CA ALA A 171 9.91 -3.66 -4.33
C ALA A 171 8.95 -4.76 -4.76
N ASP A 172 8.04 -4.50 -5.71
CA ASP A 172 7.05 -5.48 -6.17
C ASP A 172 7.70 -6.77 -6.71
N ALA A 173 8.67 -6.62 -7.61
CA ALA A 173 9.39 -7.74 -8.19
C ALA A 173 10.16 -8.53 -7.11
N GLN A 174 10.81 -7.81 -6.19
CA GLN A 174 11.57 -8.40 -5.10
C GLN A 174 10.67 -9.15 -4.10
N LEU A 175 9.55 -8.56 -3.71
CA LEU A 175 8.55 -9.15 -2.82
C LEU A 175 7.90 -10.40 -3.44
N ALA A 176 7.50 -10.32 -4.71
CA ALA A 176 6.95 -11.45 -5.43
C ALA A 176 7.96 -12.61 -5.51
N TYR A 177 9.23 -12.31 -5.78
CA TYR A 177 10.31 -13.30 -5.77
C TYR A 177 10.47 -13.95 -4.38
N MET A 178 10.58 -13.14 -3.33
CA MET A 178 10.71 -13.65 -1.96
C MET A 178 9.54 -14.54 -1.54
N CYS A 179 8.32 -14.20 -1.98
CA CYS A 179 7.13 -14.98 -1.68
C CYS A 179 7.14 -16.32 -2.43
N ARG A 180 7.51 -16.34 -3.72
CA ARG A 180 7.68 -17.60 -4.49
C ARG A 180 8.77 -18.50 -3.93
N CYS A 181 9.86 -17.93 -3.41
CA CYS A 181 10.94 -18.68 -2.79
C CYS A 181 10.61 -19.17 -1.37
N GLY A 182 9.45 -18.81 -0.82
CA GLY A 182 9.04 -19.20 0.54
C GLY A 182 9.78 -18.44 1.65
N TRP A 183 10.49 -17.36 1.34
CA TRP A 183 11.15 -16.51 2.36
C TRP A 183 10.13 -15.66 3.12
N VAL A 184 9.05 -15.29 2.44
CA VAL A 184 7.85 -14.67 3.03
C VAL A 184 6.62 -15.45 2.60
N HIS A 185 5.61 -15.51 3.46
CA HIS A 185 4.40 -16.30 3.24
C HIS A 185 3.26 -15.49 2.61
N ALA A 186 3.32 -14.17 2.76
CA ALA A 186 2.42 -13.23 2.10
C ALA A 186 3.13 -11.88 1.93
N VAL A 187 2.59 -11.06 1.03
CA VAL A 187 3.05 -9.69 0.77
C VAL A 187 1.94 -8.71 1.08
N ILE A 188 2.22 -7.69 1.88
CA ILE A 188 1.34 -6.54 2.09
C ILE A 188 1.72 -5.43 1.11
N SER A 189 0.79 -5.01 0.28
CA SER A 189 0.95 -3.89 -0.64
C SER A 189 -0.43 -3.35 -1.07
N GLU A 190 -0.47 -2.16 -1.64
CA GLU A 190 -1.64 -1.63 -2.35
C GLU A 190 -1.53 -1.81 -3.86
N ASP A 191 -0.36 -2.20 -4.37
CA ASP A 191 -0.10 -2.31 -5.79
C ASP A 191 -0.49 -3.70 -6.32
N SER A 192 -1.47 -3.72 -7.22
CA SER A 192 -1.94 -4.94 -7.87
C SER A 192 -0.96 -5.53 -8.87
N ASP A 193 0.12 -4.81 -9.24
CA ASP A 193 1.21 -5.31 -10.09
C ASP A 193 1.86 -6.56 -9.50
N LEU A 194 1.85 -6.73 -8.18
CA LEU A 194 2.32 -7.95 -7.51
C LEU A 194 1.66 -9.22 -8.02
N LEU A 195 0.38 -9.17 -8.40
CA LEU A 195 -0.32 -10.31 -8.97
C LEU A 195 0.25 -10.66 -10.35
N ALA A 196 0.57 -9.65 -11.18
CA ALA A 196 1.19 -9.83 -12.48
C ALA A 196 2.63 -10.33 -12.39
N TYR A 197 3.38 -9.92 -11.35
CA TYR A 197 4.68 -10.48 -11.00
C TYR A 197 4.60 -11.93 -10.49
N GLY A 198 3.41 -12.51 -10.35
CA GLY A 198 3.21 -13.88 -9.90
C GLY A 198 3.44 -14.05 -8.40
N CYS A 199 3.05 -13.06 -7.59
CA CYS A 199 3.07 -13.17 -6.13
C CYS A 199 2.01 -14.19 -5.68
N PRO A 200 2.37 -15.30 -5.00
CA PRO A 200 1.43 -16.33 -4.60
C PRO A 200 0.32 -15.85 -3.66
N THR A 201 0.64 -14.95 -2.74
CA THR A 201 -0.29 -14.50 -1.70
C THR A 201 -0.07 -13.03 -1.41
N THR A 202 -1.07 -12.20 -1.74
CA THR A 202 -1.00 -10.75 -1.56
C THR A 202 -2.15 -10.28 -0.68
N PHE A 203 -1.84 -9.46 0.33
CA PHE A 203 -2.76 -8.89 1.29
C PHE A 203 -2.86 -7.38 1.08
N PHE A 204 -3.95 -6.96 0.45
CA PHE A 204 -4.21 -5.58 0.06
C PHE A 204 -4.93 -4.80 1.16
N LYS A 205 -4.79 -3.47 1.13
CA LYS A 205 -5.62 -2.54 1.91
C LYS A 205 -5.62 -2.81 3.41
N MET A 206 -4.50 -3.29 3.96
CA MET A 206 -4.39 -3.49 5.41
C MET A 206 -4.65 -2.18 6.15
N ASP A 207 -5.60 -2.21 7.07
CA ASP A 207 -5.93 -1.10 7.95
C ASP A 207 -5.23 -1.19 9.32
N ARG A 208 -5.54 -0.25 10.21
CA ARG A 208 -4.96 -0.16 11.56
C ARG A 208 -5.46 -1.23 12.54
N HIS A 209 -6.48 -1.99 12.18
CA HIS A 209 -7.04 -3.11 12.94
C HIS A 209 -6.49 -4.45 12.44
N GLY A 210 -5.73 -4.42 11.34
CA GLY A 210 -5.17 -5.60 10.68
C GLY A 210 -6.14 -6.24 9.69
N ASP A 211 -7.28 -5.62 9.41
CA ASP A 211 -8.23 -6.10 8.42
C ASP A 211 -7.80 -5.66 7.02
N GLY A 212 -8.03 -6.51 6.02
CA GLY A 212 -7.66 -6.25 4.64
C GLY A 212 -8.26 -7.24 3.65
N GLU A 213 -7.79 -7.16 2.42
CA GLU A 213 -8.27 -7.93 1.26
C GLU A 213 -7.18 -8.94 0.84
N LEU A 214 -7.39 -10.23 1.09
CA LEU A 214 -6.49 -11.31 0.72
C LEU A 214 -6.79 -11.82 -0.69
N VAL A 215 -5.75 -11.99 -1.50
CA VAL A 215 -5.80 -12.67 -2.80
C VAL A 215 -4.70 -13.72 -2.86
N ALA A 216 -5.09 -14.97 -3.10
CA ALA A 216 -4.17 -16.07 -3.39
C ALA A 216 -4.18 -16.35 -4.90
N LEU A 217 -3.01 -16.29 -5.54
CA LEU A 217 -2.89 -16.47 -6.98
C LEU A 217 -3.22 -17.89 -7.43
N GLN A 218 -3.08 -18.91 -6.56
CA GLN A 218 -3.50 -20.27 -6.91
C GLN A 218 -5.00 -20.33 -7.26
N CYS A 219 -5.83 -19.53 -6.58
CA CYS A 219 -7.26 -19.45 -6.87
C CYS A 219 -7.57 -18.87 -8.26
N LEU A 220 -6.62 -18.21 -8.92
CA LEU A 220 -6.77 -17.62 -10.26
C LEU A 220 -6.38 -18.60 -11.38
N GLN A 221 -5.92 -19.81 -11.05
CA GLN A 221 -5.55 -20.83 -12.03
C GLN A 221 -6.78 -21.63 -12.51
N PRO A 222 -6.85 -22.02 -13.80
CA PRO A 222 -7.95 -22.84 -14.31
C PRO A 222 -8.06 -24.17 -13.55
N GLY A 223 -9.24 -24.48 -13.00
CA GLY A 223 -9.56 -25.79 -12.41
C GLY A 223 -9.41 -25.92 -10.89
N GLN A 224 -9.18 -24.84 -10.13
CA GLN A 224 -9.30 -24.87 -8.66
C GLN A 224 -10.75 -24.59 -8.19
N PRO A 225 -11.21 -25.23 -7.09
CA PRO A 225 -12.55 -25.02 -6.57
C PRO A 225 -12.74 -23.56 -6.14
N ARG A 226 -13.91 -23.01 -6.43
CA ARG A 226 -14.26 -21.64 -6.05
C ARG A 226 -14.41 -21.57 -4.52
N ALA A 227 -14.17 -20.40 -3.93
CA ALA A 227 -14.29 -20.23 -2.48
C ALA A 227 -15.68 -20.61 -1.92
N GLU A 228 -16.72 -20.61 -2.76
CA GLU A 228 -18.08 -21.05 -2.43
C GLU A 228 -18.26 -22.57 -2.41
N GLU A 229 -17.30 -23.35 -2.92
CA GLU A 229 -17.39 -24.82 -3.03
C GLU A 229 -16.63 -25.55 -1.90
N ALA A 230 -16.05 -24.82 -0.93
CA ALA A 230 -15.22 -25.39 0.13
C ALA A 230 -15.97 -25.68 1.46
N GLU A 231 -17.29 -25.55 1.51
CA GLU A 231 -18.11 -25.94 2.68
C GLU A 231 -19.01 -27.13 2.35
N GLU A 232 -18.56 -28.33 2.71
CA GLU A 232 -19.23 -29.24 3.66
C GLU A 232 -18.39 -30.54 3.73
N PRO A 233 -17.84 -30.93 4.89
CA PRO A 233 -17.38 -32.31 5.05
C PRO A 233 -18.59 -33.24 4.96
N PRO A 234 -18.47 -34.41 4.28
CA PRO A 234 -19.58 -35.35 4.21
C PRO A 234 -20.01 -35.75 5.62
N PRO A 235 -21.31 -35.96 5.87
CA PRO A 235 -21.78 -36.41 7.16
C PRO A 235 -21.05 -37.71 7.53
N SER A 236 -20.49 -37.73 8.73
CA SER A 236 -19.95 -38.95 9.31
C SER A 236 -21.11 -39.93 9.49
N ASP A 237 -21.20 -40.93 8.63
CA ASP A 237 -22.04 -42.10 8.88
C ASP A 237 -21.52 -42.75 10.17
N GLY A 238 -22.30 -42.62 11.24
CA GLY A 238 -22.05 -43.30 12.49
C GLY A 238 -22.44 -44.77 12.35
N GLU A 239 -21.48 -45.64 12.63
CA GLU A 239 -21.70 -47.01 13.11
C GLU A 239 -21.12 -47.16 14.52
#